data_AF-A0A1B8EPZ1-F1
#
_entry.id   AF-A0A1B8EPZ1-F1
#
_cell.length_a   1.000
_cell.length_b   1.000
_cell.length_c   1.000
_cell.angle_alpha   90.00
_cell.angle_beta   90.00
_cell.angle_gamma   90.00
#
_symmetry.space_group_name_H-M   'P 1'
#
loop_
_entity.id
_entity.type
_entity.pdbx_description
1 polymer ?
#
loop_
_entity_poly.entity_id
_entity_poly.type
_entity_poly.pdbx_seq_one_letter_code
_entity_poly.pdbx_strand_id
1 'polypeptide(L)'
;MQQLGTLLTQEVQMVFLTATLPKHTEPKFMRIMKIKPEEVQTFQGPTTQPNIAYSVHEYANESNEIEAICQLVGDKLEQYTAPAKIIMYGGSIKQTQELSKALGCH
;
A
#
# COMPACT_ATOMS: atom_id res chain seq x y z
N MET A 1 7.26 -1.80 21.51
CA MET A 1 5.82 -2.05 21.83
C MET A 1 5.55 -2.24 23.32
N GLN A 2 6.33 -3.00 24.09
CA GLN A 2 6.04 -3.21 25.53
C GLN A 2 5.93 -1.91 26.36
N GLN A 3 6.74 -0.89 26.04
CA GLN A 3 6.67 0.42 26.70
C GLN A 3 5.41 1.21 26.35
N LEU A 4 4.70 0.89 25.27
CA LEU A 4 3.47 1.60 24.90
C LEU A 4 2.27 1.11 25.72
N GLY A 5 2.31 -0.14 26.19
CA GLY A 5 1.30 -0.70 27.09
C GLY A 5 1.27 -0.07 28.49
N THR A 6 2.28 0.73 28.87
CA THR A 6 2.24 1.51 30.12
C THR A 6 1.45 2.81 29.96
N LEU A 7 1.10 3.23 28.75
CA LEU A 7 0.24 4.41 28.55
C LEU A 7 -1.23 4.09 28.89
N LEU A 8 -1.64 2.84 28.70
CA LEU A 8 -2.99 2.38 29.08
C LEU A 8 -3.23 2.40 30.59
N THR A 9 -2.19 2.52 31.42
CA THR A 9 -2.35 2.68 32.88
C THR A 9 -2.59 4.14 33.30
N GLN A 10 -2.61 5.09 32.35
CA GLN A 10 -2.83 6.53 32.63
C GLN A 10 -4.31 6.95 32.45
N GLU A 11 -5.24 6.00 32.38
CA GLU A 11 -6.70 6.24 32.24
C GLU A 11 -7.09 7.07 30.99
N VAL A 12 -6.25 7.07 29.95
CA VAL A 12 -6.52 7.75 28.68
C VAL A 12 -7.13 6.80 27.67
N GLN A 13 -8.15 7.27 26.93
CA GLN A 13 -8.70 6.53 25.80
C GLN A 13 -7.67 6.42 24.66
N MET A 14 -7.42 5.19 24.21
CA MET A 14 -6.43 4.91 23.16
C MET A 14 -7.11 4.47 21.86
N VAL A 15 -6.60 4.95 20.73
CA VAL A 15 -7.00 4.52 19.39
C VAL A 15 -5.82 3.85 18.69
N PHE A 16 -6.03 2.62 18.22
CA PHE A 16 -5.02 1.84 17.49
C PHE A 16 -5.44 1.71 16.03
N LEU A 17 -4.58 2.16 15.10
CA LEU A 17 -4.83 2.10 13.67
C LEU A 17 -3.94 1.04 13.03
N THR A 18 -4.54 0.13 12.28
CA THR A 18 -3.82 -0.91 11.54
C THR A 18 -4.51 -1.20 10.21
N ALA A 19 -3.70 -1.41 9.17
CA ALA A 19 -4.18 -1.87 7.86
C ALA A 19 -3.95 -3.38 7.66
N THR A 20 -3.01 -3.98 8.38
CA THR A 20 -2.45 -5.30 8.04
C THR A 20 -2.43 -6.29 9.20
N LEU A 21 -2.99 -5.96 10.37
CA LEU A 21 -2.97 -6.85 11.54
C LEU A 21 -3.68 -8.18 11.23
N PRO A 22 -2.98 -9.32 11.17
CA PRO A 22 -3.61 -10.59 10.92
C PRO A 22 -4.40 -11.06 12.14
N LYS A 23 -5.61 -11.61 11.93
CA LYS A 23 -6.51 -12.07 13.01
C LYS A 23 -5.83 -12.99 14.03
N HIS A 24 -5.00 -13.92 13.57
CA HIS A 24 -4.30 -14.86 14.45
C HIS A 24 -3.25 -14.21 15.37
N THR A 25 -2.84 -12.97 15.07
CA THR A 25 -1.86 -12.22 15.89
C THR A 25 -2.50 -11.18 16.80
N GLU A 26 -3.79 -10.88 16.64
CA GLU A 26 -4.53 -9.92 17.48
C GLU A 26 -4.41 -10.23 18.98
N PRO A 27 -4.52 -11.50 19.45
CA PRO A 27 -4.37 -11.79 20.88
C PRO A 27 -2.97 -11.46 21.41
N LYS A 28 -1.93 -11.66 20.57
CA LYS A 28 -0.55 -11.31 20.92
C LYS A 28 -0.39 -9.79 21.02
N PHE A 29 -0.99 -9.04 20.10
CA PHE A 29 -1.00 -7.58 20.13
C PHE A 29 -1.70 -7.06 21.41
N MET A 30 -2.92 -7.52 21.69
CA MET A 30 -3.68 -7.12 22.88
C MET A 30 -2.89 -7.39 24.16
N ARG A 31 -2.28 -8.57 24.28
CA ARG A 31 -1.43 -8.92 25.43
C ARG A 31 -0.24 -7.97 25.59
N ILE A 32 0.47 -7.65 24.51
CA ILE A 32 1.63 -6.74 24.56
C ILE A 32 1.19 -5.33 24.96
N MET A 33 0.03 -4.90 24.46
CA MET A 33 -0.54 -3.60 24.76
C MET A 33 -1.25 -3.55 26.11
N LYS A 34 -1.46 -4.69 26.80
CA LYS A 34 -2.27 -4.79 28.03
C LYS A 34 -3.74 -4.34 27.83
N ILE A 35 -4.25 -4.55 26.62
CA ILE A 35 -5.66 -4.32 26.29
C ILE A 35 -6.45 -5.53 26.75
N LYS A 36 -7.54 -5.30 27.48
CA LYS A 36 -8.50 -6.35 27.79
C LYS A 36 -9.47 -6.50 26.61
N PRO A 37 -9.65 -7.72 26.05
CA PRO A 37 -10.53 -7.93 24.89
C PRO A 37 -11.97 -7.45 25.10
N GLU A 38 -12.49 -7.55 26.33
CA GLU A 38 -13.83 -7.11 26.73
C GLU A 38 -14.01 -5.58 26.75
N GLU A 39 -12.92 -4.81 26.76
CA GLU A 39 -12.92 -3.34 26.84
C GLU A 39 -12.57 -2.70 25.47
N VAL A 40 -12.49 -3.48 24.39
CA VAL A 40 -12.10 -2.98 23.07
C VAL A 40 -13.28 -2.98 22.09
N GLN A 41 -13.49 -1.85 21.42
CA GLN A 41 -14.35 -1.77 20.24
C GLN A 41 -13.49 -1.87 18.98
N THR A 42 -13.69 -2.94 18.21
CA THR A 42 -12.99 -3.14 16.94
C THR A 42 -13.84 -2.69 15.76
N PHE A 43 -13.22 -1.92 14.87
CA PHE A 43 -13.80 -1.56 13.57
C PHE A 43 -12.91 -2.12 12.47
N GLN A 44 -13.49 -2.91 11.56
CA GLN A 44 -12.77 -3.48 10.42
C GLN A 44 -13.48 -3.08 9.13
N GLY A 45 -12.80 -2.26 8.31
CA GLY A 45 -13.24 -1.95 6.96
C GLY A 45 -12.87 -3.07 5.99
N PRO A 46 -13.65 -3.26 4.90
CA PRO A 46 -13.23 -4.14 3.81
C PRO A 46 -11.97 -3.60 3.13
N THR A 47 -11.11 -4.50 2.66
CA THR A 47 -9.93 -4.13 1.86
C THR A 47 -10.24 -4.02 0.36
N THR A 48 -11.42 -4.47 -0.07
CA THR A 48 -11.88 -4.41 -1.45
C THR A 48 -12.09 -2.97 -1.90
N GLN A 49 -11.56 -2.64 -3.08
CA GLN A 49 -11.74 -1.33 -3.72
C GLN A 49 -12.51 -1.51 -5.03
N PRO A 50 -13.86 -1.31 -5.04
CA PRO A 50 -14.69 -1.62 -6.20
C PRO A 50 -14.39 -0.77 -7.44
N ASN A 51 -13.73 0.37 -7.25
CA ASN A 51 -13.37 1.30 -8.31
C ASN A 51 -11.96 1.05 -8.88
N ILE A 52 -11.28 -0.03 -8.48
CA ILE A 52 -9.96 -0.40 -9.00
C ILE A 52 -10.07 -1.67 -9.82
N ALA A 53 -9.67 -1.59 -11.08
CA ALA A 53 -9.48 -2.74 -11.95
C ALA A 53 -8.02 -3.23 -11.85
N TYR A 54 -7.84 -4.54 -11.64
CA TYR A 54 -6.53 -5.18 -11.60
C TYR A 54 -6.26 -5.89 -12.93
N SER A 55 -5.09 -5.68 -13.51
CA SER A 55 -4.60 -6.39 -14.70
C SER A 55 -3.14 -6.79 -14.53
N VAL A 56 -2.73 -7.85 -15.22
CA VAL A 56 -1.34 -8.30 -15.31
C VAL A 56 -0.95 -8.26 -16.79
N HIS A 57 0.16 -7.61 -17.10
CA HIS A 57 0.71 -7.50 -18.44
C HIS A 57 2.07 -8.18 -18.46
N GLU A 58 2.17 -9.28 -19.21
CA GLU A 58 3.44 -9.97 -19.42
C GLU A 58 4.27 -9.26 -20.49
N TYR A 59 5.58 -9.29 -20.34
CA TYR A 59 6.54 -8.73 -21.30
C TYR A 59 7.67 -9.74 -21.53
N ALA A 60 8.28 -9.71 -22.72
CA ALA A 60 9.10 -10.82 -23.20
C ALA A 60 10.31 -11.14 -22.31
N ASN A 61 11.11 -10.12 -21.95
CA ASN A 61 12.33 -10.24 -21.14
C ASN A 61 12.60 -8.92 -20.39
N GLU A 62 13.40 -8.96 -19.31
CA GLU A 62 13.83 -7.77 -18.53
C GLU A 62 14.47 -6.67 -19.39
N SER A 63 15.17 -7.03 -20.47
CA SER A 63 15.74 -6.06 -21.42
C SER A 63 14.70 -5.16 -22.09
N ASN A 64 13.45 -5.61 -22.15
CA ASN A 64 12.34 -4.94 -22.83
C ASN A 64 11.38 -4.27 -21.83
N GLU A 65 11.69 -4.29 -20.53
CA GLU A 65 10.82 -3.79 -19.47
C GLU A 65 10.49 -2.30 -19.67
N ILE A 66 11.50 -1.46 -19.94
CA ILE A 66 11.33 -0.02 -20.11
C ILE A 66 10.44 0.30 -21.31
N GLU A 67 10.66 -0.38 -22.44
CA GLU A 67 9.87 -0.18 -23.66
C GLU A 67 8.40 -0.61 -23.44
N ALA A 68 8.19 -1.78 -22.83
CA ALA A 68 6.86 -2.29 -22.51
C ALA A 68 6.09 -1.34 -21.57
N ILE A 69 6.77 -0.78 -20.57
CA ILE A 69 6.19 0.20 -19.66
C ILE A 69 5.84 1.50 -20.40
N CYS A 70 6.74 2.02 -21.24
CA CYS A 70 6.48 3.25 -21.99
C CYS A 70 5.26 3.11 -22.92
N GLN A 71 5.15 1.98 -23.62
CA GLN A 71 3.99 1.69 -24.46
C GLN A 71 2.69 1.64 -23.61
N LEU A 72 2.70 0.90 -22.50
CA LEU A 72 1.53 0.77 -21.64
C LEU A 72 1.09 2.13 -21.06
N VAL A 73 2.04 2.97 -20.65
CA VAL A 73 1.75 4.33 -20.16
C VAL A 73 1.13 5.18 -21.27
N GLY A 74 1.67 5.12 -22.49
CA GLY A 74 1.10 5.78 -23.66
C GLY A 74 -0.36 5.38 -23.91
N ASP A 75 -0.62 4.08 -24.01
CA ASP A 75 -1.96 3.53 -24.22
C ASP A 75 -2.94 3.97 -23.11
N LYS A 76 -2.48 4.01 -21.86
CA LYS A 76 -3.31 4.43 -20.72
C LYS A 76 -3.61 5.93 -20.74
N LEU A 77 -2.66 6.77 -21.14
CA LEU A 77 -2.87 8.21 -21.28
C LEU A 77 -3.82 8.54 -22.43
N GLU A 78 -3.82 7.75 -23.51
CA GLU A 78 -4.82 7.87 -24.57
C GLU A 78 -6.20 7.38 -24.11
N GLN A 79 -6.24 6.29 -23.33
CA GLN A 79 -7.48 5.72 -22.80
C GLN A 79 -8.21 6.66 -21.82
N TYR A 80 -7.47 7.41 -20.98
CA TYR A 80 -8.05 8.25 -19.93
C TYR A 80 -7.91 9.75 -20.24
N THR A 81 -9.04 10.44 -20.39
CA THR A 81 -9.07 11.87 -20.71
C THR A 81 -8.45 12.74 -19.61
N ALA A 82 -7.75 13.80 -20.02
CA ALA A 82 -7.07 14.70 -19.11
C ALA A 82 -8.03 15.43 -18.14
N PRO A 83 -7.61 15.66 -16.86
CA PRO A 83 -6.30 15.34 -16.30
C PRO A 83 -6.24 13.91 -15.72
N ALA A 84 -5.57 12.99 -16.43
CA ALA A 84 -5.21 11.67 -15.93
C ALA A 84 -3.83 11.72 -15.27
N LYS A 85 -3.66 10.93 -14.21
CA LYS A 85 -2.37 10.78 -13.52
C LYS A 85 -2.04 9.30 -13.40
N ILE A 86 -0.79 8.95 -13.65
CA ILE A 86 -0.27 7.60 -13.52
C ILE A 86 0.81 7.62 -12.43
N ILE A 87 0.74 6.65 -11.52
CA ILE A 87 1.76 6.44 -10.48
C ILE A 87 2.45 5.12 -10.81
N MET A 88 3.78 5.15 -10.83
CA MET A 88 4.62 3.98 -11.07
C MET A 88 5.52 3.74 -9.87
N TYR A 89 5.60 2.49 -9.43
CA TYR A 89 6.51 2.04 -8.38
C TYR A 89 7.61 1.20 -9.02
N GLY A 90 8.87 1.66 -8.94
CA GLY A 90 10.03 0.92 -9.40
C GLY A 90 10.67 0.07 -8.29
N GLY A 91 11.30 -1.04 -8.67
CA GLY A 91 11.98 -1.94 -7.73
C GLY A 91 13.28 -1.37 -7.15
N SER A 92 13.91 -0.41 -7.84
CA SER A 92 15.12 0.29 -7.39
C SER A 92 15.14 1.75 -7.82
N ILE A 93 15.96 2.56 -7.14
CA ILE A 93 16.16 3.98 -7.51
C ILE A 93 16.72 4.09 -8.93
N LYS A 94 17.69 3.24 -9.29
CA LYS A 94 18.32 3.24 -10.61
C LYS A 94 17.30 2.99 -11.72
N GLN A 95 16.49 1.93 -11.60
CA GLN A 95 15.43 1.62 -12.57
C GLN A 95 14.40 2.75 -12.67
N THR A 96 14.01 3.33 -11.53
CA THR A 96 13.04 4.44 -11.51
C THR A 96 13.59 5.67 -12.25
N GLN A 97 14.87 5.98 -12.10
CA GLN A 97 15.53 7.08 -12.82
C GLN A 97 15.60 6.82 -14.33
N GLU A 98 15.97 5.61 -14.75
CA GLU A 98 15.99 5.23 -16.17
C GLU A 98 14.59 5.34 -16.80
N LEU A 99 13.55 4.86 -16.11
CA LEU A 99 12.15 5.02 -16.53
C LEU A 99 11.72 6.48 -16.62
N SER A 100 12.05 7.31 -15.62
CA SER A 100 11.69 8.74 -15.62
C SER A 100 12.31 9.50 -16.81
N LYS A 101 13.53 9.13 -17.22
CA LYS A 101 14.18 9.69 -18.41
C LYS A 101 13.48 9.23 -19.68
N ALA A 102 13.18 7.94 -19.80
CA ALA A 102 12.49 7.38 -20.96
C ALA A 102 11.09 7.99 -21.17
N LEU A 103 10.37 8.26 -20.08
CA LEU A 103 9.04 8.88 -20.08
C LEU A 103 9.07 10.41 -20.14
N GLY A 104 10.25 11.06 -20.14
CA GLY A 104 10.37 12.52 -20.18
C GLY A 104 9.85 13.24 -18.93
N CYS A 105 9.82 12.56 -17.78
CA CYS A 105 9.24 13.04 -16.52
C CYS A 105 10.31 13.37 -15.45
N HIS A 106 11.53 13.72 -15.87
CA HIS A 106 12.70 13.98 -15.02
C HIS A 106 12.86 15.47 -14.68
#